data_AF-A0A973K1G8-F1
#
_entry.id   AF-A0A973K1G8-F1
#
_cell.length_a   1.000
_cell.length_b   1.000
_cell.length_c   1.000
_cell.angle_alpha   90.00
_cell.angle_beta   90.00
_cell.angle_gamma   90.00
#
_symmetry.space_group_name_H-M   'P 1'
#
loop_
_entity.id
_entity.type
_entity.pdbx_description
1 polymer ?
#
loop_
_entity_poly.entity_id
_entity_poly.type
_entity_poly.pdbx_seq_one_letter_code
_entity_poly.pdbx_strand_id
1 'polypeptide(L)'
;LPRASLTTDAFIDAHLRNKEDGFFTAAAEPSVAGRAVTGVLPRSSVRALAAMTDGATRWVEKFREGDWGDCFTFVRKEGVAALVGRVRELEGADVAGVLLGRGKRHDDASVVLVEW
;
A
#
# COMPACT_ATOMS: atom_id res chain seq x y z
N LEU A 1 7.50 0.02 15.29
CA LEU A 1 7.13 1.20 16.10
C LEU A 1 5.78 0.98 16.80
N PRO A 2 5.64 1.24 18.11
CA PRO A 2 4.35 1.17 18.81
C PRO A 2 3.37 2.23 18.28
N ARG A 3 2.08 1.88 18.14
CA ARG A 3 1.01 2.80 17.66
C ARG A 3 0.92 4.11 18.46
N ALA A 4 1.25 4.07 19.74
CA ALA A 4 1.27 5.24 20.62
C ALA A 4 2.30 6.32 20.21
N SER A 5 3.27 5.97 19.35
CA SER A 5 4.33 6.89 18.90
C SER A 5 3.90 7.74 17.69
N LEU A 6 2.72 7.50 17.12
CA LEU A 6 2.19 8.19 15.94
C LEU A 6 1.12 9.23 16.35
N THR A 7 1.50 10.16 17.23
CA THR A 7 0.54 11.10 17.86
C THR A 7 0.12 12.25 16.94
N THR A 8 1.00 12.73 16.06
CA THR A 8 0.70 13.73 15.02
C THR A 8 1.62 13.54 13.80
N ASP A 9 1.19 13.98 12.61
CA ASP A 9 2.03 13.97 11.39
C ASP A 9 3.33 14.76 11.60
N ALA A 10 3.28 15.89 12.31
CA ALA A 10 4.47 16.68 12.65
C ALA A 10 5.46 15.91 13.52
N PHE A 11 4.97 15.14 14.52
CA PHE A 11 5.83 14.28 15.32
C PHE A 11 6.41 13.13 14.48
N ILE A 12 5.60 12.52 13.62
CA ILE A 12 6.04 11.48 12.69
C ILE A 12 7.17 12.00 11.81
N ASP A 13 7.00 13.15 11.18
CA ASP A 13 7.98 13.69 10.26
C ASP A 13 9.26 14.14 11.00
N ALA A 14 9.14 14.70 12.20
CA ALA A 14 10.28 15.14 12.98
C ALA A 14 11.13 13.98 13.55
N HIS A 15 10.48 12.89 13.98
CA HIS A 15 11.13 11.86 14.81
C HIS A 15 11.15 10.46 14.22
N LEU A 16 10.29 10.14 13.24
CA LEU A 16 10.11 8.77 12.75
C LEU A 16 10.35 8.64 11.25
N ARG A 17 9.90 9.59 10.42
CA ARG A 17 10.10 9.50 8.98
C ARG A 17 11.56 9.80 8.63
N ASN A 18 12.13 8.93 7.80
CA ASN A 18 13.51 8.96 7.34
C ASN A 18 14.54 9.01 8.48
N LYS A 19 14.26 8.31 9.58
CA LYS A 19 15.18 8.09 10.71
C LYS A 19 15.52 6.61 10.81
N GLU A 20 16.73 6.28 11.25
CA GLU A 20 17.20 4.89 11.34
C GLU A 20 16.31 4.00 12.21
N ASP A 21 15.86 4.50 13.37
CA ASP A 21 14.94 3.78 14.25
C ASP A 21 13.46 3.95 13.88
N GLY A 22 13.21 4.53 12.70
CA GLY A 22 11.92 4.98 12.22
C GLY A 22 11.40 4.15 11.05
N PHE A 23 10.87 4.85 10.04
CA PHE A 23 10.51 4.27 8.75
C PHE A 23 10.94 5.20 7.63
N PHE A 24 11.07 4.66 6.42
CA PHE A 24 11.58 5.39 5.26
C PHE A 24 10.50 5.62 4.22
N THR A 25 10.43 6.83 3.68
CA THR A 25 9.57 7.17 2.55
C THR A 25 10.39 7.91 1.51
N ALA A 26 10.51 7.34 0.32
CA ALA A 26 11.14 7.99 -0.81
C ALA A 26 10.22 9.12 -1.33
N ALA A 27 10.38 10.31 -0.78
CA ALA A 27 9.63 11.51 -1.12
C ALA A 27 10.57 12.71 -1.28
N ALA A 28 10.56 13.65 -0.32
CA ALA A 28 11.37 14.87 -0.40
C ALA A 28 12.89 14.65 -0.29
N GLU A 29 13.32 13.51 0.24
CA GLU A 29 14.73 13.16 0.42
C GLU A 29 15.13 12.04 -0.56
N PRO A 30 15.85 12.36 -1.65
CA PRO A 30 16.16 11.39 -2.71
C PRO A 30 17.06 10.24 -2.26
N SER A 31 17.88 10.45 -1.22
CA SER A 31 18.79 9.42 -0.68
C SER A 31 18.03 8.18 -0.19
N VAL A 32 16.77 8.35 0.21
CA VAL A 32 15.91 7.27 0.70
C VAL A 32 15.60 6.25 -0.40
N ALA A 33 15.62 6.64 -1.68
CA ALA A 33 15.49 5.71 -2.79
C ALA A 33 16.58 4.62 -2.79
N GLY A 34 17.77 4.93 -2.26
CA GLY A 34 18.86 3.97 -2.08
C GLY A 34 18.57 2.86 -1.06
N ARG A 35 17.47 2.98 -0.27
CA ARG A 35 17.02 1.95 0.68
C ARG A 35 15.99 0.99 0.09
N ALA A 36 15.67 1.12 -1.20
CA ALA A 36 14.75 0.22 -1.87
C ALA A 36 15.26 -1.22 -1.82
N VAL A 37 14.37 -2.15 -1.50
CA VAL A 37 14.65 -3.59 -1.63
C VAL A 37 14.50 -3.95 -3.11
N THR A 38 15.59 -4.42 -3.71
CA THR A 38 15.61 -4.80 -5.13
C THR A 38 15.85 -6.29 -5.30
N GLY A 39 15.28 -6.87 -6.36
CA GLY A 39 15.52 -8.26 -6.73
C GLY A 39 15.35 -8.44 -8.24
N VAL A 40 15.84 -9.58 -8.75
CA VAL A 40 15.76 -9.92 -10.17
C VAL A 40 15.26 -11.35 -10.31
N LEU A 41 14.36 -11.58 -11.26
CA LEU A 41 13.90 -12.90 -11.67
C LEU A 41 14.12 -13.07 -13.18
N PRO A 42 14.45 -14.28 -13.67
CA PRO A 42 14.50 -14.54 -15.10
C PRO A 42 13.16 -14.21 -15.76
N ARG A 43 13.17 -13.51 -16.89
CA ARG A 43 11.93 -13.15 -17.60
C ARG A 43 11.07 -14.39 -17.92
N SER A 44 11.71 -15.51 -18.25
CA SER A 44 11.03 -16.77 -18.57
C SER A 44 10.22 -17.36 -17.39
N SER A 45 10.53 -17.01 -16.14
CA SER A 45 9.84 -17.48 -14.94
C SER A 45 8.66 -16.59 -14.50
N VAL A 46 8.44 -15.46 -15.17
CA VAL A 46 7.36 -14.51 -14.85
C VAL A 46 6.34 -14.50 -15.98
N ARG A 47 5.07 -14.73 -15.64
CA ARG A 47 3.94 -14.72 -16.59
C ARG A 47 3.05 -13.49 -16.46
N ALA A 48 3.05 -12.86 -15.30
CA ALA A 48 2.35 -11.63 -15.04
C ALA A 48 2.96 -10.93 -13.82
N LEU A 49 2.80 -9.62 -13.74
CA LEU A 49 3.27 -8.77 -12.65
C LEU A 49 2.21 -7.72 -12.34
N ALA A 50 1.91 -7.54 -11.06
CA ALA A 50 1.10 -6.43 -10.58
C ALA A 50 1.97 -5.49 -9.72
N ALA A 51 1.83 -4.19 -9.96
CA ALA A 51 2.43 -3.14 -9.14
C ALA A 51 1.32 -2.24 -8.60
N MET A 52 1.41 -1.87 -7.33
CA MET A 52 0.35 -1.18 -6.59
C MET A 52 0.93 -0.10 -5.70
N THR A 53 0.22 1.02 -5.55
CA THR A 53 0.48 1.99 -4.46
C THR A 53 -0.11 1.48 -3.15
N ASP A 54 0.36 2.04 -2.03
CA ASP A 54 -0.18 1.76 -0.70
C ASP A 54 -1.70 2.00 -0.60
N GLY A 55 -2.22 2.99 -1.33
CA GLY A 55 -3.67 3.19 -1.44
C GLY A 55 -4.44 2.01 -2.03
N ALA A 56 -3.86 1.27 -2.98
CA ALA A 56 -4.47 0.07 -3.54
C ALA A 56 -4.25 -1.17 -2.64
N THR A 57 -3.10 -1.28 -1.97
CA THR A 57 -2.81 -2.41 -1.08
C THR A 57 -3.65 -2.44 0.19
N ARG A 58 -4.37 -1.34 0.52
CA ARG A 58 -5.34 -1.28 1.62
C ARG A 58 -6.33 -2.44 1.61
N TRP A 59 -6.69 -2.98 0.45
CA TRP A 59 -7.53 -4.17 0.30
C TRP A 59 -7.00 -5.36 1.14
N VAL A 60 -5.69 -5.62 1.07
CA VAL A 60 -4.99 -6.65 1.86
C VAL A 60 -4.69 -6.12 3.27
N GLU A 61 -4.00 -4.97 3.35
CA GLU A 61 -3.29 -4.57 4.58
C GLU A 61 -4.19 -3.94 5.64
N LYS A 62 -5.27 -3.26 5.22
CA LYS A 62 -6.20 -2.56 6.13
C LYS A 62 -7.51 -3.30 6.25
N PHE A 63 -8.11 -3.66 5.12
CA PHE A 63 -9.43 -4.26 5.06
C PHE A 63 -9.43 -5.78 5.18
N ARG A 64 -8.27 -6.43 4.98
CA ARG A 64 -8.08 -7.87 5.20
C ARG A 64 -9.08 -8.74 4.43
N GLU A 65 -9.43 -8.32 3.22
CA GLU A 65 -10.37 -9.04 2.35
C GLU A 65 -9.80 -10.36 1.79
N GLY A 66 -8.48 -10.54 1.90
CA GLY A 66 -7.75 -11.74 1.49
C GLY A 66 -6.25 -11.52 1.60
N ASP A 67 -5.47 -12.46 1.09
CA ASP A 67 -4.01 -12.33 1.01
C ASP A 67 -3.53 -11.71 -0.32
N TRP A 68 -2.21 -11.66 -0.51
CA TRP A 68 -1.62 -11.11 -1.74
C TRP A 68 -1.93 -11.94 -2.99
N GLY A 69 -2.07 -13.27 -2.86
CA GLY A 69 -2.45 -14.16 -3.95
C GLY A 69 -3.91 -13.98 -4.34
N ASP A 70 -4.79 -13.81 -3.35
CA ASP A 70 -6.21 -13.46 -3.57
C ASP A 70 -6.34 -12.11 -4.29
N CYS A 71 -5.60 -11.10 -3.81
CA CYS A 71 -5.59 -9.77 -4.42
C CYS A 71 -5.11 -9.82 -5.88
N PHE A 72 -4.02 -10.54 -6.15
CA PHE A 72 -3.52 -10.71 -7.52
C PHE A 72 -4.52 -11.45 -8.42
N THR A 73 -5.18 -12.48 -7.88
CA THR A 73 -6.22 -13.24 -8.59
C THR A 73 -7.43 -12.36 -8.89
N PHE A 74 -7.86 -11.54 -7.94
CA PHE A 74 -8.93 -10.56 -8.11
C PHE A 74 -8.59 -9.57 -9.22
N VAL A 75 -7.39 -8.97 -9.20
CA VAL A 75 -6.95 -8.02 -10.23
C VAL A 75 -6.91 -8.65 -11.62
N ARG A 76 -6.42 -9.89 -11.75
CA ARG A 76 -6.44 -10.60 -13.06
C ARG A 76 -7.85 -10.88 -13.56
N LYS A 77 -8.81 -11.19 -12.69
CA LYS A 77 -10.18 -11.57 -13.06
C LYS A 77 -11.09 -10.38 -13.30
N GLU A 78 -11.09 -9.43 -12.36
CA GLU A 78 -12.03 -8.31 -12.31
C GLU A 78 -11.41 -7.01 -12.87
N GLY A 79 -10.09 -6.97 -13.01
CA GLY A 79 -9.36 -5.83 -13.55
C GLY A 79 -8.91 -4.81 -12.51
N VAL A 80 -7.97 -3.97 -12.92
CA VAL A 80 -7.32 -2.97 -12.05
C VAL A 80 -8.31 -1.92 -11.51
N ALA A 81 -9.29 -1.51 -12.32
CA ALA A 81 -10.30 -0.53 -11.92
C ALA A 81 -11.25 -1.12 -10.86
N ALA A 82 -11.56 -2.41 -10.94
CA ALA A 82 -12.39 -3.09 -9.96
C ALA A 82 -11.71 -3.13 -8.59
N LEU A 83 -10.38 -3.31 -8.53
CA LEU A 83 -9.67 -3.29 -7.24
C LEU A 83 -9.77 -1.91 -6.58
N VAL A 84 -9.58 -0.84 -7.35
CA VAL A 84 -9.74 0.53 -6.82
C VAL A 84 -11.18 0.76 -6.37
N GLY A 85 -12.18 0.34 -7.16
CA GLY A 85 -13.58 0.40 -6.79
C GLY A 85 -13.87 -0.32 -5.47
N ARG A 86 -13.37 -1.55 -5.32
CA ARG A 86 -13.55 -2.35 -4.10
C ARG A 86 -12.91 -1.68 -2.88
N VAL A 87 -11.74 -1.08 -3.04
CA VAL A 87 -11.12 -0.26 -1.97
C VAL A 87 -12.03 0.90 -1.58
N ARG A 88 -12.64 1.61 -2.55
CA ARG A 88 -13.58 2.71 -2.24
C ARG A 88 -14.83 2.25 -1.53
N GLU A 89 -15.36 1.08 -1.87
CA GLU A 89 -16.50 0.49 -1.15
C GLU A 89 -16.17 0.22 0.31
N LEU A 90 -15.00 -0.36 0.59
CA LEU A 90 -14.55 -0.69 1.94
C LEU A 90 -14.24 0.56 2.77
N GLU A 91 -13.60 1.57 2.16
CA GLU A 91 -13.44 2.90 2.76
C GLU A 91 -14.79 3.59 3.00
N GLY A 92 -15.76 3.31 2.14
CA GLY A 92 -17.16 3.71 2.26
C GLY A 92 -17.82 3.13 3.51
N ALA A 93 -17.64 1.82 3.70
CA ALA A 93 -18.26 1.01 4.75
C ALA A 93 -17.65 1.19 6.14
N ASP A 94 -16.38 1.60 6.25
CA ASP A 94 -15.71 1.86 7.54
C ASP A 94 -16.12 3.21 8.18
N VAL A 95 -17.43 3.45 8.29
CA VAL A 95 -18.00 4.72 8.77
C VAL A 95 -17.55 5.05 10.19
N ALA A 96 -17.41 4.04 11.03
CA ALA A 96 -16.97 4.20 12.42
C ALA A 96 -15.43 4.28 12.56
N GLY A 97 -14.67 4.15 11.46
CA GLY A 97 -13.21 4.19 11.47
C GLY A 97 -12.58 3.04 12.26
N VAL A 98 -13.21 1.87 12.28
CA VAL A 98 -12.74 0.70 13.04
C VAL A 98 -11.47 0.13 12.40
N LEU A 99 -11.44 0.07 11.06
CA LEU A 99 -10.32 -0.49 10.31
C LEU A 99 -9.24 0.56 10.02
N LEU A 100 -9.65 1.78 9.67
CA LEU A 100 -8.75 2.87 9.31
C LEU A 100 -8.29 3.73 10.50
N GLY A 101 -8.99 3.66 11.63
CA GLY A 101 -8.70 4.47 12.81
C GLY A 101 -8.88 5.97 12.51
N ARG A 102 -7.90 6.77 12.94
CA ARG A 102 -7.86 8.23 12.70
C ARG A 102 -7.15 8.61 11.39
N GLY A 103 -6.77 7.63 10.56
CA GLY A 103 -6.12 7.89 9.29
C GLY A 103 -7.07 8.49 8.25
N LYS A 104 -6.51 8.95 7.13
CA LYS A 104 -7.31 9.39 5.98
C LYS A 104 -8.25 8.29 5.50
N ARG A 105 -9.50 8.68 5.19
CA ARG A 105 -10.52 7.78 4.66
C ARG A 105 -10.10 7.20 3.31
N HIS A 106 -9.60 8.06 2.42
CA HIS A 106 -9.15 7.70 1.08
C HIS A 106 -7.66 7.97 0.91
N ASP A 107 -7.02 7.12 0.12
CA ASP A 107 -5.67 7.31 -0.39
C ASP A 107 -5.64 7.23 -1.92
N ASP A 108 -4.62 7.83 -2.55
CA ASP A 108 -4.37 7.69 -3.97
C ASP A 108 -4.03 6.22 -4.29
N ALA A 109 -4.85 5.61 -5.13
CA ALA A 109 -4.77 4.19 -5.45
C ALA A 109 -4.47 4.04 -6.95
N SER A 110 -3.31 3.48 -7.25
CA SER A 110 -2.90 3.12 -8.61
C SER A 110 -2.50 1.67 -8.68
N VAL A 111 -2.91 1.00 -9.75
CA VAL A 111 -2.65 -0.42 -9.99
C VAL A 111 -2.27 -0.59 -11.45
N VAL A 112 -1.18 -1.30 -11.70
CA VAL A 112 -0.77 -1.75 -13.03
C VAL A 112 -0.70 -3.26 -13.01
N LEU A 113 -1.31 -3.91 -13.99
CA LEU A 113 -1.14 -5.32 -14.29
C LEU A 113 -0.49 -5.44 -15.67
N VAL A 114 0.59 -6.22 -15.75
CA VAL A 114 1.25 -6.58 -17.01
C VAL A 114 1.21 -8.10 -17.13
N GLU A 115 0.80 -8.58 -18.30
CA GLU A 115 0.73 -10.00 -18.61
C GLU A 115 1.45 -10.28 -19.93
N TRP A 116 1.96 -11.51 -20.07
CA TRP A 116 2.69 -11.95 -21.25
C TRP A 116 2.35 -13.38 -21.66
#